data_AF-X1LEC3-F1
#
_entry.id   AF-X1LEC3-F1
#
_cell.length_a   1.000
_cell.length_b   1.000
_cell.length_c   1.000
_cell.angle_alpha   90.00
_cell.angle_beta   90.00
_cell.angle_gamma   90.00
#
_symmetry.space_group_name_H-M   'P 1'
#
loop_
_entity.id
_entity.type
_entity.pdbx_description
1 polymer ?
#
loop_
_entity_poly.entity_id
_entity_poly.type
_entity_poly.pdbx_seq_one_letter_code
_entity_poly.pdbx_strand_id
1 'polypeptide(L)' 'HIEEGEVTDGSIEWNGERIDRKPAQDIAKLGIIQALEGRRVFGHLTAEENLMVGAHYR' A
#
# COMPACT_ATOMS: atom_id res chain seq x y z
N HIS A 1 -10.42 4.36 8.00
CA HIS A 1 -9.71 4.16 9.27
C HIS A 1 -8.40 3.49 8.91
N ILE A 2 -7.28 4.16 9.18
CA ILE A 2 -5.96 3.52 9.04
C ILE A 2 -5.69 2.97 10.43
N GLU A 3 -5.55 1.65 10.54
CA GLU A 3 -5.16 1.01 11.80
C GLU A 3 -3.68 1.39 12.05
N GLU A 4 -3.40 2.11 13.14
CA GLU A 4 -2.03 2.45 13.56
C GLU A 4 -1.42 1.29 14.36
N GLY A 5 -1.35 0.11 13.74
CA GLY A 5 -0.67 -1.03 14.35
C GLY A 5 0.83 -0.80 14.41
N GLU A 6 1.43 -0.92 15.59
CA GLU A 6 2.88 -0.89 15.78
C GLU A 6 3.44 -2.32 15.79
N VAL A 7 4.58 -2.53 15.10
CA VAL A 7 5.32 -3.79 15.19
C VAL A 7 6.05 -3.84 16.53
N THR A 8 5.55 -4.65 17.47
CA THR A 8 6.07 -4.71 18.85
C THR A 8 7.25 -5.68 19.02
N ASP A 9 7.45 -6.61 18.11
CA ASP A 9 8.57 -7.56 18.12
C ASP A 9 8.95 -8.00 16.70
N GLY A 10 10.21 -8.41 16.49
CA GLY A 10 10.76 -8.81 15.20
C GLY A 10 11.11 -7.64 14.25
N SER A 11 11.24 -7.97 12.96
CA SER A 11 11.50 -7.02 11.87
C SER A 11 10.88 -7.49 10.55
N ILE A 12 10.58 -6.55 9.66
CA ILE A 12 10.21 -6.82 8.27
C ILE A 12 11.31 -6.24 7.39
N GLU A 13 11.94 -7.09 6.59
CA GLU A 13 13.01 -6.71 5.68
C GLU A 13 12.59 -6.93 4.22
N TRP A 14 12.98 -5.99 3.36
CA TRP A 14 12.82 -6.06 1.91
C TRP A 14 14.15 -5.73 1.25
N ASN A 15 14.67 -6.62 0.40
CA ASN A 15 15.98 -6.46 -0.25
C ASN A 15 17.13 -6.12 0.71
N GLY A 16 17.11 -6.69 1.92
CA GLY A 16 18.12 -6.45 2.96
C GLY A 16 17.97 -5.11 3.70
N GLU A 17 16.90 -4.36 3.45
CA GLU A 17 16.56 -3.14 4.18
C GLU A 17 15.35 -3.36 5.09
N ARG A 18 15.46 -2.92 6.36
CA ARG A 18 14.35 -2.96 7.31
C ARG A 18 13.28 -1.91 6.96
N ILE A 19 12.03 -2.34 6.79
CA ILE A 19 10.91 -1.50 6.33
C ILE A 19 9.78 -1.31 7.34
N ASP A 20 9.70 -2.11 8.42
CA ASP A 20 8.60 -2.05 9.41
C ASP A 20 8.49 -0.72 10.19
N ARG A 21 9.51 0.14 10.11
CA ARG A 21 9.53 1.47 10.75
C ARG A 21 9.41 2.62 9.76
N LYS A 22 9.19 2.33 8.47
CA LYS A 22 9.06 3.35 7.44
C LYS A 22 7.59 3.79 7.33
N PRO A 23 7.32 5.07 7.07
CA PRO A 23 5.99 5.52 6.67
C PRO A 23 5.51 4.77 5.42
N ALA A 24 4.20 4.49 5.33
CA ALA A 24 3.62 3.74 4.21
C ALA A 24 3.95 4.35 2.82
N GLN A 25 4.05 5.68 2.72
CA GLN A 25 4.45 6.38 1.49
C GLN A 25 5.88 6.03 1.04
N ASP A 26 6.79 5.75 1.96
CA ASP A 26 8.17 5.39 1.64
C ASP A 26 8.29 3.91 1.27
N ILE A 27 7.47 3.05 1.89
CA ILE A 27 7.31 1.64 1.49
C ILE A 27 6.73 1.55 0.07
N ALA A 28 5.75 2.39 -0.27
CA ALA A 28 5.17 2.43 -1.62
C ALA A 28 6.20 2.75 -2.72
N LYS A 29 7.16 3.65 -2.46
CA LYS A 29 8.26 3.97 -3.39
C LYS A 29 9.20 2.78 -3.65
N LEU A 30 9.20 1.76 -2.79
CA LEU A 30 9.94 0.52 -3.00
C LEU A 30 9.21 -0.47 -3.92
N GLY A 31 8.04 -0.10 -4.45
CA GLY A 31 7.19 -0.95 -5.29
C GLY A 31 6.26 -1.88 -4.50
N ILE A 32 6.18 -1.70 -3.18
CA ILE A 32 5.29 -2.50 -2.31
C ILE A 32 3.98 -1.73 -2.13
N ILE A 33 2.89 -2.26 -2.70
CA ILE A 33 1.57 -1.62 -2.67
C ILE A 33 0.55 -2.52 -1.96
N GLN A 34 -0.36 -1.92 -1.20
CA GLN A 34 -1.48 -2.63 -0.61
C GLN A 34 -2.64 -2.70 -1.61
N ALA A 35 -2.97 -3.91 -2.08
CA ALA A 35 -4.21 -4.15 -2.80
C ALA A 35 -5.36 -4.22 -1.79
N LEU A 36 -6.09 -3.12 -1.65
CA LEU A 36 -7.14 -2.99 -0.63
C LEU A 36 -8.43 -3.66 -1.10
N GLU A 37 -8.83 -4.71 -0.41
CA GLU A 37 -10.17 -5.31 -0.57
C GLU A 37 -11.24 -4.39 0.03
N GLY A 38 -12.42 -4.32 -0.60
CA GLY A 38 -13.60 -3.66 -0.01
C GLY A 38 -13.57 -2.13 0.06
N ARG A 39 -12.48 -1.45 -0.35
CA ARG A 39 -12.58 -0.03 -0.71
C ARG A 39 -13.53 0.03 -1.90
N ARG A 40 -14.63 0.78 -1.77
CA ARG A 40 -15.62 0.94 -2.83
C ARG A 40 -14.86 1.23 -4.12
N VAL A 41 -14.74 0.22 -4.99
CA VAL A 41 -14.51 0.41 -6.42
C VAL A 41 -15.41 1.58 -6.77
N PHE A 42 -14.84 2.64 -7.32
CA PHE A 42 -15.64 3.84 -7.59
C PHE A 42 -16.78 3.37 -8.50
N GLY A 43 -17.99 3.26 -7.96
CA GLY A 43 -19.06 2.50 -8.62
C GLY A 43 -19.53 3.14 -9.93
N HIS A 44 -19.06 4.35 -10.20
CA HIS A 44 -19.24 5.11 -11.43
C HIS A 44 -18.10 4.92 -12.44
N LEU A 45 -17.05 4.17 -12.09
CA LEU A 45 -15.90 3.85 -12.93
C LEU A 45 -15.94 2.38 -13.36
N THR A 46 -15.52 2.14 -14.59
CA THR A 46 -15.22 0.81 -15.12
C THR A 46 -14.04 0.18 -14.40
N ALA A 47 -13.84 -1.13 -14.59
CA ALA A 47 -12.68 -1.83 -14.04
C ALA A 47 -11.35 -1.22 -14.52
N GLU A 48 -11.26 -0.85 -15.80
CA GLU A 48 -10.08 -0.20 -16.39
C GLU A 48 -9.78 1.14 -15.72
N GLU A 49 -10.79 1.98 -15.52
CA GLU A 49 -10.62 3.28 -14.86
C GLU A 49 -10.18 3.13 -13.40
N ASN A 50 -10.69 2.12 -12.67
CA ASN A 50 -10.20 1.83 -11.32
C ASN A 50 -8.73 1.38 -11.33
N LEU A 51 -8.31 0.59 -12.32
CA LEU A 51 -6.91 0.17 -12.48
C LEU A 51 -6.00 1.36 -12.82
N MET A 52 -6.44 2.26 -13.69
CA MET A 52 -5.68 3.47 -14.06
C MET A 52 -5.49 4.43 -12.87
N VAL A 53 -6.51 4.60 -12.02
CA VAL A 53 -6.40 5.39 -10.78
C VAL A 53 -5.39 4.75 -9.82
N GLY A 54 -5.39 3.42 -9.69
CA GLY A 54 -4.41 2.69 -8.88
C GLY A 54 -2.97 2.77 -9.44
N ALA A 55 -2.82 2.82 -10.76
CA ALA A 55 -1.54 2.89 -11.46
C ALA A 55 -0.89 4.28 -11.42
N HIS A 56 -1.60 5.32 -10.98
CA HIS A 56 -1.12 6.71 -11.01
C HIS A 56 -0.05 7.05 -9.94
N TYR A 57 0.40 6.07 -9.16
CA TYR A 57 1.56 6.17 -8.28
C TYR A 57 2.80 5.59 -9.01
N ARG A 58 3.39 6.41 -9.88
CA ARG A 58 4.75 6.20 -10.39
C ARG A 58 5.71 7.13 -9.65
#